data_AF-A0A8J6U749-F1
#
_entry.id   AF-A0A8J6U749-F1
#
_cell.length_a   1.000
_cell.length_b   1.000
_cell.length_c   1.000
_cell.angle_alpha   90.00
_cell.angle_beta   90.00
_cell.angle_gamma   90.00
#
_symmetry.space_group_name_H-M   'P 1'
#
loop_
_entity.id
_entity.type
_entity.pdbx_description
1 polymer ?
#
loop_
_entity_poly.entity_id
_entity_poly.type
_entity_poly.pdbx_seq_one_letter_code
_entity_poly.pdbx_strand_id
1 'polypeptide(L)' 'MKKRVTGIGGLFFKSNNSIAPKEWYKKHLGFNTYECGCTFWWKDNDGNKIELWEPVD' A
#
# COMPACT_ATOMS: atom_id res chain seq x y z
N MET A 1 -16.00 -22.40 -14.89
CA MET A 1 -14.79 -21.73 -14.33
C MET A 1 -14.73 -21.99 -12.83
N LYS A 2 -13.60 -22.47 -12.29
CA LYS A 2 -13.44 -22.67 -10.84
C LYS A 2 -13.38 -21.30 -10.14
N LYS A 3 -14.18 -21.10 -9.08
CA LYS A 3 -14.10 -19.92 -8.22
C LYS A 3 -12.80 -20.02 -7.40
N ARG A 4 -11.97 -18.98 -7.46
CA ARG A 4 -10.71 -18.86 -6.70
C ARG A 4 -10.54 -17.43 -6.24
N VAL A 5 -9.93 -17.24 -5.07
CA VAL A 5 -9.51 -15.93 -4.60
C VAL A 5 -8.35 -15.49 -5.48
N THR A 6 -8.47 -14.30 -6.08
CA THR A 6 -7.47 -13.74 -7.00
C THR A 6 -6.61 -12.65 -6.38
N GLY A 7 -6.89 -12.26 -5.13
CA GLY A 7 -6.14 -11.26 -4.40
C GLY A 7 -6.74 -10.95 -3.03
N ILE A 8 -5.97 -10.23 -2.21
CA ILE A 8 -6.40 -9.68 -0.92
C ILE A 8 -6.49 -8.17 -1.12
N GLY A 9 -7.63 -7.57 -0.75
CA GLY A 9 -7.96 -6.17 -1.04
C GLY A 9 -7.14 -5.12 -0.29
N GLY A 10 -6.19 -5.50 0.56
CA GLY A 10 -5.38 -4.59 1.38
C GLY A 10 -5.97 -4.32 2.77
N LEU A 11 -5.21 -3.60 3.60
CA LEU A 11 -5.60 -3.16 4.93
C LEU A 11 -5.90 -1.66 4.90
N PHE A 12 -7.12 -1.28 5.28
CA PHE A 12 -7.54 0.12 5.34
C PHE A 12 -7.90 0.48 6.76
N PHE A 13 -7.37 1.59 7.26
CA PHE A 13 -7.77 2.16 8.54
C PHE A 13 -7.95 3.67 8.38
N LYS A 14 -8.96 4.21 9.04
CA LYS A 14 -9.18 5.66 9.12
C LYS A 14 -8.34 6.23 10.25
N SER A 15 -7.65 7.32 9.99
CA SER A 15 -6.90 8.07 11.02
C SER A 15 -7.44 9.49 11.11
N ASN A 16 -7.62 9.98 12.33
CA ASN A 16 -7.97 11.39 12.58
C ASN A 16 -6.79 12.34 12.30
N ASN A 17 -5.57 11.81 12.19
CA ASN A 17 -4.37 12.55 11.80
C ASN A 17 -3.61 11.74 10.74
N SER A 18 -3.69 12.18 9.49
CA SER A 18 -3.05 11.53 8.34
C SER A 18 -1.55 11.85 8.22
N ILE A 19 -1.05 12.84 8.94
CA ILE A 19 0.34 13.33 8.82
C ILE A 19 1.29 12.47 9.67
N ALA A 20 0.94 12.22 10.93
CA ALA A 20 1.78 11.46 11.86
C ALA A 20 2.16 10.05 11.34
N PRO A 21 1.24 9.22 10.80
CA PRO A 21 1.62 7.91 10.26
C PRO A 21 2.46 8.03 8.98
N LYS A 22 2.19 9.01 8.09
CA LYS A 22 3.01 9.24 6.89
C LYS A 22 4.47 9.52 7.27
N GLU A 23 4.71 10.42 8.22
CA GLU A 23 6.05 10.72 8.70
C GLU A 23 6.74 9.53 9.38
N TRP A 24 5.98 8.72 10.13
CA TRP A 24 6.51 7.49 10.72
C TRP A 24 6.96 6.49 9.64
N TYR A 25 6.13 6.25 8.62
CA TYR A 25 6.47 5.36 7.51
C TYR A 25 7.67 5.85 6.70
N LYS A 26 7.74 7.15 6.42
CA LYS A 26 8.89 7.76 5.77
C LYS A 26 10.17 7.56 6.58
N LYS A 27 10.11 7.82 7.89
CA LYS A 27 11.27 7.71 8.80
C LYS A 27 11.75 6.28 9.02
N HIS A 28 10.83 5.33 9.20
CA HIS A 28 11.18 3.98 9.64
C HIS A 28 11.22 2.96 8.52
N LEU A 29 10.46 3.16 7.44
CA LEU A 29 10.39 2.23 6.31
C LEU A 29 11.01 2.79 5.02
N GLY A 30 11.42 4.07 5.02
CA GLY A 30 12.02 4.72 3.85
C GLY A 30 11.04 4.92 2.70
N PHE A 31 9.73 4.94 3.00
CA PHE A 31 8.70 5.09 1.99
C PHE A 31 8.65 6.52 1.44
N ASN A 32 8.57 6.65 0.12
CA ASN A 32 8.28 7.93 -0.53
C ASN A 32 6.78 8.22 -0.40
N THR A 33 6.39 8.71 0.78
CA THR A 33 5.02 9.13 1.04
C THR A 33 4.78 10.49 0.35
N TYR A 34 4.11 10.47 -0.81
CA TYR A 34 3.67 11.69 -1.49
C TYR A 34 2.37 12.22 -0.85
N GLU A 35 1.93 13.41 -1.25
CA GLU A 35 0.68 14.00 -0.76
C GLU A 35 -0.51 13.05 -0.96
N CYS A 36 -0.51 12.31 -2.07
CA CYS A 36 -1.52 11.34 -2.50
C CYS A 36 -1.17 9.86 -2.21
N GLY A 37 -0.27 9.58 -1.26
CA GLY A 37 0.08 8.21 -0.85
C GLY A 37 1.41 7.69 -1.44
N CYS A 38 1.64 6.39 -1.38
CA CYS A 38 2.82 5.71 -1.91
C CYS A 38 2.43 4.43 -2.68
N THR A 39 2.86 4.36 -3.94
CA THR A 39 2.70 3.15 -4.77
C THR A 39 3.97 2.30 -4.70
N PHE A 40 3.81 1.01 -4.41
CA PHE A 40 4.92 0.07 -4.39
C PHE A 40 4.83 -0.89 -5.58
N TRP A 41 5.99 -1.12 -6.18
CA TRP A 41 6.19 -2.11 -7.22
C TRP A 41 7.06 -3.21 -6.65
N TRP A 42 6.46 -4.35 -6.33
CA TRP A 42 7.20 -5.53 -5.92
C TRP A 42 6.79 -6.73 -6.77
N LYS A 43 7.70 -7.69 -6.90
CA LYS A 43 7.43 -8.98 -7.53
C LYS A 43 7.39 -10.07 -6.48
N ASP A 44 6.38 -10.92 -6.51
CA ASP A 44 6.40 -12.13 -5.68
C ASP A 44 7.59 -13.04 -6.06
N ASN A 45 7.77 -14.12 -5.29
CA ASN A 45 8.85 -15.08 -5.52
C ASN A 45 8.77 -15.77 -6.90
N ASP A 46 7.61 -15.71 -7.56
CA ASP A 46 7.36 -16.27 -8.90
C ASP A 46 7.46 -15.21 -10.01
N GLY A 47 7.78 -13.96 -9.66
CA GLY A 47 7.98 -12.86 -10.60
C GLY A 47 6.70 -12.13 -11.00
N ASN A 48 5.54 -12.43 -10.42
CA ASN A 48 4.29 -11.75 -10.71
C ASN A 48 4.31 -10.33 -10.13
N LYS A 49 3.83 -9.36 -10.90
CA LYS A 49 3.73 -7.97 -10.45
C LYS A 49 2.63 -7.85 -9.40
N ILE A 50 2.98 -7.24 -8.26
CA ILE A 50 2.04 -6.83 -7.24
C ILE A 50 2.08 -5.31 -7.14
N GLU A 51 0.89 -4.71 -7.16
CA GLU A 51 0.68 -3.27 -7.08
C GLU A 51 -0.02 -2.95 -5.75
N LEU A 52 0.60 -2.09 -4.94
CA LEU A 52 -0.04 -1.52 -3.75
C LEU A 52 -0.50 -0.10 -4.08
N TRP A 53 -1.80 0.16 -3.92
CA TRP A 53 -2.41 1.46 -4.16
C TRP A 53 -3.02 2.00 -2.87
N GLU A 54 -2.75 3.28 -2.59
CA GLU A 54 -3.40 4.01 -1.49
C GLU A 54 -4.44 4.98 -2.05
N PRO A 55 -5.67 5.00 -1.52
CA PRO A 55 -6.69 5.95 -1.95
C PRO A 55 -6.36 7.38 -1.52
N VAL A 56 -6.73 8.34 -2.37
CA VAL A 56 -6.75 9.76 -2.02
C VAL A 56 -8.15 10.07 -1.48
N ASP A 57 -8.24 10.52 -0.23
CA ASP A 57 -9.45 11.16 0.31
C ASP A 57 -9.61 12.58 -0.28
#